data_AF-A0A6M0SD68-F1
#
_entry.id   AF-A0A6M0SD68-F1
#
_cell.length_a   1.000
_cell.length_b   1.000
_cell.length_c   1.000
_cell.angle_alpha   90.00
_cell.angle_beta   90.00
_cell.angle_gamma   90.00
#
_symmetry.space_group_name_H-M   'P 1'
#
loop_
_entity.id
_entity.type
_entity.pdbx_description
1 polymer ?
#
loop_
_entity_poly.entity_id
_entity_poly.type
_entity_poly.pdbx_seq_one_letter_code
_entity_poly.pdbx_strand_id
1 'polypeptide(L)'
;MGVSPQKWADCAEAFINAGNHQKARELLEDYFDNYSIKVTSYARFETAPMRMLAKLLIQSGDFERGCEFAQQAYSSDHQCPMDVLIYALVLESSGDSVAARRVFDEANQINDQMPGVKDLHERLTE
;
A
#
# COMPACT_ATOMS: atom_id res chain seq x y z
N MET A 1 20.93 -15.37 -7.17
CA MET A 1 19.87 -15.51 -6.14
C MET A 1 18.84 -14.43 -6.42
N GLY A 2 17.60 -14.79 -6.72
CA GLY A 2 16.55 -13.82 -7.00
C GLY A 2 16.03 -13.16 -5.72
N VAL A 3 15.70 -11.87 -5.80
CA VAL A 3 14.99 -11.16 -4.74
C VAL A 3 13.50 -11.46 -4.88
N SER A 4 12.81 -11.75 -3.78
CA SER A 4 11.36 -12.00 -3.77
C SER A 4 10.65 -10.83 -3.09
N PRO A 5 9.87 -10.01 -3.83
CA PRO A 5 9.12 -8.88 -3.27
C PRO A 5 8.23 -9.29 -2.08
N GLN A 6 7.58 -10.45 -2.19
CA GLN A 6 6.70 -10.99 -1.15
C GLN A 6 7.45 -11.24 0.16
N LYS A 7 8.66 -11.80 0.11
CA LYS A 7 9.44 -12.05 1.34
C LYS A 7 9.81 -10.76 2.08
N TRP A 8 10.04 -9.67 1.35
CA TRP A 8 10.28 -8.36 1.95
C TRP A 8 9.01 -7.79 2.58
N ALA A 9 7.86 -7.95 1.91
CA ALA A 9 6.57 -7.60 2.48
C ALA A 9 6.25 -8.41 3.75
N ASP A 10 6.42 -9.74 3.74
CA ASP A 10 6.18 -10.59 4.92
C ASP A 10 7.07 -10.19 6.11
N CYS A 11 8.33 -9.83 5.83
CA CYS A 11 9.26 -9.35 6.86
C CYS A 11 8.84 -7.98 7.41
N ALA A 12 8.44 -7.05 6.55
CA ALA A 12 7.90 -5.76 6.97
C ALA A 12 6.62 -5.93 7.80
N GLU A 13 5.77 -6.89 7.47
CA GLU A 13 4.53 -7.19 8.20
C GLU A 13 4.85 -7.69 9.60
N ALA A 14 5.86 -8.55 9.75
CA ALA A 14 6.34 -8.97 11.06
C ALA A 14 6.81 -7.79 11.92
N PHE A 15 7.50 -6.80 11.34
CA PHE A 15 7.87 -5.58 12.05
C PHE A 15 6.67 -4.72 12.44
N ILE A 16 5.68 -4.57 11.55
CA ILE A 16 4.43 -3.86 11.84
C ILE A 16 3.67 -4.53 13.00
N ASN A 17 3.52 -5.86 12.95
CA ASN A 17 2.84 -6.63 13.99
C ASN A 17 3.58 -6.57 15.34
N ALA A 18 4.89 -6.35 15.33
CA ALA A 18 5.69 -6.08 16.53
C ALA A 18 5.63 -4.61 17.00
N GLY A 19 4.83 -3.75 16.34
CA GLY A 19 4.71 -2.32 16.63
C GLY A 19 5.90 -1.49 16.14
N ASN A 20 6.82 -2.06 15.37
CA ASN A 20 8.02 -1.39 14.88
C ASN A 20 7.83 -0.85 13.46
N HIS A 21 6.97 0.15 13.33
CA HIS A 21 6.59 0.72 12.02
C HIS A 21 7.78 1.40 11.33
N GLN A 22 8.69 2.01 12.11
CA GLN A 22 9.89 2.66 11.57
C GLN A 22 10.82 1.66 10.89
N LYS A 23 11.12 0.51 11.53
CA LYS A 23 11.94 -0.54 10.91
C LYS A 23 11.26 -1.14 9.68
N ALA A 24 9.93 -1.32 9.72
CA ALA A 24 9.20 -1.79 8.55
C ALA A 24 9.34 -0.84 7.36
N ARG A 25 9.29 0.48 7.61
CA ARG A 25 9.49 1.52 6.60
C ARG A 25 10.90 1.46 6.02
N GLU A 26 11.92 1.53 6.88
CA GLU A 26 13.34 1.49 6.47
C GLU A 26 13.66 0.24 5.65
N LEU A 27 13.13 -0.91 6.05
CA LEU A 27 13.29 -2.18 5.34
C LEU A 27 12.72 -2.11 3.91
N LEU A 28 11.52 -1.55 3.75
CA LEU A 28 10.87 -1.45 2.45
C LEU A 28 11.49 -0.35 1.57
N GLU A 29 11.95 0.76 2.16
CA GLU A 29 12.72 1.77 1.43
C GLU A 29 14.03 1.17 0.88
N ASP A 30 14.78 0.41 1.70
CA ASP A 30 15.98 -0.31 1.25
C ASP A 30 15.68 -1.31 0.12
N TYR A 31 14.55 -2.01 0.21
CA TYR A 31 14.08 -2.90 -0.85
C TYR A 31 13.93 -2.15 -2.18
N PHE A 32 13.18 -1.04 -2.19
CA PHE A 32 12.91 -0.29 -3.42
C PHE A 32 14.16 0.40 -3.97
N ASP A 33 15.04 0.89 -3.11
CA ASP A 33 16.25 1.60 -3.52
C ASP A 33 17.33 0.65 -4.07
N ASN A 34 17.51 -0.52 -3.46
CA ASN A 34 18.69 -1.36 -3.70
C ASN A 34 18.42 -2.75 -4.29
N TYR A 35 17.18 -3.25 -4.20
CA TYR A 35 16.86 -4.64 -4.50
C TYR A 35 15.74 -4.85 -5.52
N SER A 36 14.82 -3.90 -5.69
CA SER A 36 13.75 -3.94 -6.69
C SER A 36 14.29 -4.20 -8.11
N ILE A 37 15.41 -3.56 -8.48
CA ILE A 37 16.06 -3.73 -9.79
C ILE A 37 16.56 -5.17 -10.04
N LYS A 38 16.75 -5.96 -8.98
CA LYS A 38 17.22 -7.36 -9.05
C LYS A 38 16.05 -8.34 -9.17
N VAL A 39 14.81 -7.86 -9.16
CA VAL A 39 13.62 -8.67 -9.39
C VAL A 39 13.56 -9.03 -10.87
N THR A 40 13.71 -10.32 -11.18
CA THR A 40 13.61 -10.82 -12.55
C THR A 40 12.16 -10.73 -13.05
N SER A 41 11.97 -10.47 -14.35
CA SER A 41 10.68 -10.12 -14.97
C SER A 41 9.49 -11.05 -14.68
N TYR A 42 9.72 -12.31 -14.31
CA TYR A 42 8.67 -13.27 -13.93
C TYR A 42 8.03 -12.97 -12.55
N ALA A 43 8.55 -12.00 -11.79
CA ALA A 43 8.14 -11.73 -10.41
C ALA A 43 7.68 -10.27 -10.17
N ARG A 44 7.07 -9.61 -11.16
CA ARG A 44 6.45 -8.26 -11.04
C ARG A 44 5.21 -8.22 -10.11
N PHE A 45 5.19 -9.01 -9.05
CA PHE A 45 4.16 -9.04 -8.01
C PHE A 45 4.48 -8.05 -6.86
N GLU A 46 5.03 -6.88 -7.20
CA GLU A 46 5.56 -5.92 -6.21
C GLU A 46 4.48 -5.10 -5.49
N THR A 47 3.20 -5.35 -5.77
CA THR A 47 2.10 -4.58 -5.17
C THR A 47 2.09 -4.73 -3.64
N ALA A 48 2.52 -5.88 -3.12
CA ALA A 48 2.63 -6.11 -1.69
C ALA A 48 3.61 -5.14 -0.97
N PRO A 49 4.92 -5.09 -1.30
CA PRO A 49 5.79 -4.10 -0.66
C PRO A 49 5.34 -2.66 -0.94
N MET A 50 4.77 -2.36 -2.12
CA MET A 50 4.29 -1.02 -2.47
C MET A 50 3.15 -0.56 -1.54
N ARG A 51 2.08 -1.35 -1.40
CA ARG A 51 0.91 -1.00 -0.57
C ARG A 51 1.27 -0.83 0.91
N MET A 52 2.23 -1.61 1.41
CA MET A 52 2.69 -1.52 2.79
C MET A 52 3.53 -0.27 3.01
N LEU A 53 4.46 0.02 2.11
CA LEU A 53 5.25 1.23 2.19
C LEU A 53 4.35 2.47 2.07
N ALA A 54 3.39 2.47 1.16
CA ALA A 54 2.40 3.54 1.04
C ALA A 54 1.67 3.81 2.36
N LYS A 55 1.17 2.75 3.03
CA LYS A 55 0.51 2.87 4.33
C LYS A 55 1.43 3.44 5.42
N LEU A 56 2.69 3.00 5.47
CA LEU A 56 3.67 3.49 6.44
C LEU A 56 4.03 4.97 6.18
N LEU A 57 4.15 5.36 4.91
CA LEU A 57 4.45 6.72 4.50
C LEU A 57 3.36 7.69 4.95
N ILE A 58 2.09 7.39 4.68
CA ILE A 58 0.98 8.25 5.12
C ILE A 58 0.86 8.33 6.65
N GLN A 59 1.17 7.24 7.37
CA GLN A 59 1.18 7.24 8.84
C GLN A 59 2.25 8.18 9.41
N SER A 60 3.33 8.40 8.66
CA SER A 60 4.40 9.33 9.00
C SER A 60 4.24 10.73 8.40
N GLY A 61 3.14 10.99 7.67
CA GLY A 61 2.86 12.28 7.02
C GLY A 61 3.52 12.49 5.65
N ASP A 62 4.16 11.46 5.08
CA ASP A 62 4.81 11.50 3.75
C ASP A 62 3.77 11.14 2.67
N PHE A 63 2.78 12.03 2.49
CA PHE A 63 1.62 11.75 1.64
C PHE A 63 1.96 11.65 0.16
N GLU A 64 2.93 12.44 -0.32
CA GLU A 64 3.34 12.47 -1.72
C GLU A 64 3.90 11.11 -2.15
N ARG A 65 4.94 10.62 -1.45
CA ARG A 65 5.51 9.30 -1.74
C ARG A 65 4.52 8.18 -1.47
N GLY A 66 3.69 8.32 -0.43
CA GLY A 66 2.62 7.37 -0.14
C GLY A 66 1.67 7.20 -1.33
N CYS A 67 1.31 8.32 -1.97
CA CYS A 67 0.43 8.34 -3.13
C CYS A 67 1.09 7.70 -4.35
N GLU A 68 2.36 8.00 -4.62
CA GLU A 68 3.11 7.39 -5.72
C GLU A 68 3.12 5.86 -5.64
N PHE A 69 3.46 5.30 -4.48
CA PHE A 69 3.49 3.84 -4.29
C PHE A 69 2.10 3.21 -4.36
N ALA A 70 1.09 3.83 -3.75
CA ALA A 70 -0.28 3.31 -3.81
C ALA A 70 -0.85 3.36 -5.24
N GLN A 71 -0.58 4.43 -5.99
CA GLN A 71 -1.00 4.56 -7.38
C GLN A 71 -0.31 3.52 -8.28
N GLN A 72 0.97 3.25 -8.06
CA GLN A 72 1.69 2.19 -8.78
C GLN A 72 1.10 0.81 -8.48
N ALA A 73 0.79 0.52 -7.20
CA ALA A 73 0.15 -0.74 -6.82
C ALA A 73 -1.24 -0.90 -7.45
N TYR A 74 -2.06 0.16 -7.41
CA TYR A 74 -3.39 0.20 -8.03
C TYR A 74 -3.35 0.04 -9.56
N SER A 75 -2.34 0.61 -10.22
CA SER A 75 -2.20 0.54 -11.68
C SER A 75 -1.55 -0.75 -12.20
N SER A 76 -1.18 -1.67 -11.29
CA SER A 76 -0.52 -2.92 -11.64
C SER A 76 -1.50 -3.94 -12.22
N ASP A 77 -1.08 -4.68 -13.25
CA ASP A 77 -1.82 -5.84 -13.78
C ASP A 77 -2.02 -6.96 -12.73
N HIS A 78 -1.22 -6.91 -11.65
CA HIS A 78 -1.27 -7.87 -10.54
C HIS A 78 -1.83 -7.25 -9.26
N GLN A 79 -2.57 -6.15 -9.36
CA GLN A 79 -3.24 -5.56 -8.20
C GLN A 79 -4.18 -6.56 -7.52
N CYS A 80 -4.29 -6.42 -6.21
CA CYS A 80 -5.25 -7.12 -5.38
C CYS A 80 -6.27 -6.13 -4.79
N PRO A 81 -7.41 -6.60 -4.28
CA PRO A 81 -8.44 -5.72 -3.70
C PRO A 81 -7.90 -4.73 -2.64
N MET A 82 -6.92 -5.17 -1.84
CA MET A 82 -6.30 -4.31 -0.83
C MET A 82 -5.52 -3.13 -1.44
N ASP A 83 -4.99 -3.25 -2.66
CA ASP A 83 -4.26 -2.15 -3.31
C ASP A 83 -5.21 -1.00 -3.63
N VAL A 84 -6.43 -1.32 -4.10
CA VAL A 84 -7.50 -0.33 -4.35
C VAL A 84 -7.89 0.38 -3.05
N LEU A 85 -8.08 -0.37 -1.96
CA LEU A 85 -8.44 0.20 -0.66
C LEU A 85 -7.33 1.11 -0.11
N ILE A 86 -6.07 0.68 -0.20
CA ILE A 86 -4.93 1.50 0.24
C ILE A 86 -4.83 2.78 -0.59
N TYR A 87 -5.08 2.72 -1.90
CA TYR A 87 -5.09 3.93 -2.72
C TYR A 87 -6.20 4.91 -2.30
N ALA A 88 -7.40 4.43 -2.00
CA ALA A 88 -8.47 5.27 -1.44
C ALA A 88 -8.08 5.92 -0.09
N LEU A 89 -7.46 5.15 0.82
CA LEU A 89 -6.97 5.64 2.11
C LEU A 89 -5.93 6.74 1.96
N VAL A 90 -4.99 6.57 1.01
CA VAL A 90 -3.94 7.54 0.76
C VAL A 90 -4.51 8.83 0.15
N LEU A 91 -5.44 8.71 -0.81
CA LEU A 91 -6.13 9.86 -1.39
C LEU A 91 -6.86 10.68 -0.32
N GLU A 92 -7.58 10.00 0.58
CA GLU A 92 -8.26 10.63 1.72
C GLU A 92 -7.26 11.35 2.62
N SER A 93 -6.16 10.68 2.98
CA SER A 93 -5.10 11.25 3.82
C SER A 93 -4.39 12.45 3.16
N SER A 94 -4.31 12.48 1.83
CA SER A 94 -3.78 13.62 1.07
C SER A 94 -4.78 14.76 0.85
N GLY A 95 -6.04 14.57 1.26
CA GLY A 95 -7.11 15.58 1.14
C GLY A 95 -7.91 15.54 -0.16
N ASP A 96 -7.70 14.56 -1.05
CA ASP A 96 -8.53 14.38 -2.25
C ASP A 96 -9.74 13.48 -1.94
N SER A 97 -10.68 14.00 -1.14
CA SER A 97 -11.85 13.25 -0.69
C SER A 97 -12.75 12.80 -1.84
N VAL A 98 -12.78 13.53 -2.97
CA VAL A 98 -13.60 13.19 -4.14
C VAL A 98 -13.02 11.96 -4.84
N ALA A 99 -11.72 11.95 -5.12
CA ALA A 99 -11.08 10.78 -5.71
C ALA A 99 -11.09 9.60 -4.73
N ALA A 100 -10.84 9.85 -3.44
CA ALA A 100 -10.89 8.84 -2.39
C ALA A 100 -12.25 8.13 -2.35
N ARG A 101 -13.35 8.89 -2.41
CA ARG A 101 -14.70 8.31 -2.40
C ARG A 101 -14.95 7.41 -3.60
N ARG A 102 -14.57 7.86 -4.80
CA ARG A 102 -14.74 7.06 -6.03
C ARG A 102 -13.96 5.74 -5.95
N VAL A 103 -12.70 5.78 -5.52
CA VAL A 103 -11.85 4.59 -5.41
C VAL A 103 -12.31 3.70 -4.24
N PHE A 104 -12.80 4.29 -3.15
CA PHE A 104 -13.39 3.54 -2.04
C PHE A 104 -14.64 2.76 -2.48
N ASP A 105 -15.53 3.39 -3.23
CA ASP A 105 -16.74 2.72 -3.71
C ASP A 105 -16.39 1.51 -4.61
N GLU A 106 -15.32 1.62 -5.41
CA GLU A 106 -14.75 0.50 -6.17
C GLU A 106 -14.21 -0.60 -5.26
N ALA A 107 -13.36 -0.24 -4.28
CA ALA A 107 -12.82 -1.19 -3.30
C ALA A 107 -13.94 -1.95 -2.56
N ASN A 108 -14.99 -1.24 -2.15
CA ASN A 108 -16.13 -1.81 -1.45
C ASN A 108 -16.97 -2.74 -2.35
N GLN A 109 -17.11 -2.43 -3.65
CA GLN A 109 -17.76 -3.34 -4.60
C GLN A 109 -16.98 -4.63 -4.83
N ILE A 110 -15.64 -4.54 -4.81
CA ILE A 110 -14.76 -5.70 -4.98
C ILE A 110 -14.83 -6.61 -3.74
N ASN A 111 -14.70 -6.04 -2.54
CA ASN A 111 -14.78 -6.79 -1.28
C ASN A 111 -15.08 -5.86 -0.09
N ASP A 112 -16.31 -5.91 0.40
CA ASP A 112 -16.80 -5.11 1.53
C ASP A 112 -16.32 -5.61 2.90
N GLN A 113 -15.66 -6.78 2.97
CA GLN A 113 -15.12 -7.36 4.20
C GLN A 113 -13.62 -7.07 4.39
N MET A 114 -13.00 -6.25 3.52
CA MET A 114 -11.58 -5.90 3.70
C MET A 114 -11.36 -5.10 5.00
N PRO A 115 -10.27 -5.37 5.74
CA PRO A 115 -9.92 -4.59 6.92
C PRO A 115 -9.75 -3.10 6.58
N GLY A 116 -10.42 -2.23 7.33
CA GLY A 116 -10.36 -0.77 7.14
C GLY A 116 -11.43 -0.20 6.20
N VAL A 117 -12.25 -1.03 5.54
CA VAL A 117 -13.38 -0.54 4.72
C VAL A 117 -14.38 0.24 5.56
N LYS A 118 -14.79 -0.32 6.72
CA LYS A 118 -15.75 0.33 7.61
C LYS A 118 -15.24 1.67 8.14
N ASP A 119 -14.00 1.67 8.64
CA ASP A 119 -13.37 2.88 9.19
C ASP A 119 -13.22 3.97 8.13
N LEU A 120 -12.89 3.62 6.88
CA LEU A 120 -12.81 4.59 5.79
C LEU A 120 -14.19 5.06 5.33
N HIS A 121 -15.19 4.18 5.33
CA HIS A 121 -16.57 4.56 5.00
C HIS A 121 -17.08 5.67 5.93
N GLU A 122 -16.89 5.48 7.25
CA GLU A 122 -17.29 6.44 8.27
C GLU A 122 -16.63 7.81 8.00
N ARG A 123 -15.31 7.86 7.81
CA ARG A 123 -14.57 9.11 7.53
C ARG A 123 -14.98 9.81 6.23
N LEU A 124 -15.42 9.08 5.22
CA LEU A 124 -15.86 9.64 3.93
C LEU A 124 -17.33 10.09 3.93
N THR A 125 -18.06 9.89 5.03
CA THR A 125 -19.46 10.28 5.19
C THR A 125 -19.70 11.40 6.22
N GLU A 126 -18.68 11.72 7.01
CA GLU A 126 -18.64 12.87 7.93
C GLU A 126 -18.39 14.20 7.20
#